data_AF-A0A3D1IQA6-F1
#
_entry.id   AF-A0A3D1IQA6-F1
#
_cell.length_a   1.000
_cell.length_b   1.000
_cell.length_c   1.000
_cell.angle_alpha   90.00
_cell.angle_beta   90.00
_cell.angle_gamma   90.00
#
_symmetry.space_group_name_H-M   'P 1'
#
loop_
_entity.id
_entity.type
_entity.pdbx_description
1 polymer ?
#
loop_
_entity_poly.entity_id
_entity_poly.type
_entity_poly.pdbx_seq_one_letter_code
_entity_poly.pdbx_strand_id
1 'polypeptide(L)'
;MGEMETLPVEKRVAFMSGHVVAGLKLFRAGAPDQAAKHLLHPVSETHQAERAGIDKLGFKGEIFETVSKALDEGKPATEVEPMLKQAEENINLLQKNAGGDPADIILYLMATVDEEYEIGVKMGKITDPGEYQDAYGFSVVALRIAKQIKGKNTKNLVSSLEALVKLWPENGPLADSKPTSVERVTNHTAKVVASLDSIK
;
A
#
# COMPACT_ATOMS: atom_id res chain seq x y z
N MET A 1 -27.68 -6.77 -12.48
CA MET A 1 -26.48 -6.16 -11.86
C MET A 1 -25.80 -7.30 -11.11
N GLY A 2 -24.69 -7.82 -11.62
CA GLY A 2 -23.96 -8.87 -10.91
C GLY A 2 -23.43 -8.30 -9.61
N GLU A 3 -23.54 -9.07 -8.52
CA GLU A 3 -22.76 -8.79 -7.31
C GLU A 3 -21.31 -8.63 -7.74
N MET A 4 -20.71 -7.46 -7.50
CA MET A 4 -19.25 -7.38 -7.54
C MET A 4 -18.77 -8.35 -6.48
N GLU A 5 -18.18 -9.45 -6.92
CA GLU A 5 -17.64 -10.48 -6.05
C GLU A 5 -16.59 -9.81 -5.15
N THR A 6 -16.86 -9.76 -3.85
CA THR A 6 -15.96 -9.13 -2.88
C THR A 6 -14.59 -9.77 -2.99
N LEU A 7 -13.52 -8.96 -2.99
CA LEU A 7 -12.17 -9.48 -3.13
C LEU A 7 -11.87 -10.52 -2.02
N PRO A 8 -11.03 -11.54 -2.31
CA PRO A 8 -10.50 -12.42 -1.27
C PRO A 8 -9.87 -11.63 -0.11
N VAL A 9 -10.03 -12.13 1.12
CA VAL A 9 -9.68 -11.39 2.34
C VAL A 9 -8.22 -10.99 2.40
N GLU A 10 -7.33 -11.83 1.88
CA GLU A 10 -5.90 -11.59 1.76
C GLU A 10 -5.56 -10.42 0.83
N LYS A 11 -6.32 -10.23 -0.26
CA LYS A 11 -6.12 -9.10 -1.19
C LYS A 11 -6.64 -7.80 -0.58
N ARG A 12 -7.77 -7.85 0.13
CA ARG A 12 -8.31 -6.71 0.89
C ARG A 12 -7.33 -6.26 1.99
N VAL A 13 -6.76 -7.20 2.73
CA VAL A 13 -5.74 -6.89 3.75
C VAL A 13 -4.47 -6.33 3.12
N ALA A 14 -4.01 -6.88 1.99
CA ALA A 14 -2.87 -6.33 1.26
C ALA A 14 -3.11 -4.90 0.77
N PHE A 15 -4.32 -4.61 0.29
CA PHE A 15 -4.76 -3.27 -0.09
C PHE A 15 -4.75 -2.32 1.13
N MET A 16 -5.41 -2.66 2.23
CA MET A 16 -5.36 -1.87 3.48
C MET A 16 -3.92 -1.60 3.94
N SER A 17 -3.03 -2.57 3.74
CA SER A 17 -1.62 -2.43 4.10
C SER A 17 -0.86 -1.41 3.25
N GLY A 18 -1.23 -1.25 1.99
CA GLY A 18 -0.62 -0.26 1.09
C GLY A 18 -0.83 1.15 1.63
N HIS A 19 -2.08 1.50 1.94
CA HIS A 19 -2.42 2.79 2.52
C HIS A 19 -1.67 3.06 3.83
N VAL A 20 -1.64 2.09 4.75
CA VAL A 20 -0.92 2.27 6.02
C VAL A 20 0.58 2.51 5.78
N VAL A 21 1.19 1.80 4.83
CA VAL A 21 2.59 2.01 4.46
C VAL A 21 2.82 3.40 3.84
N ALA A 22 1.92 3.87 2.98
CA ALA A 22 1.98 5.20 2.40
C ALA A 22 1.88 6.28 3.50
N GLY A 23 0.88 6.17 4.38
CA GLY A 23 0.69 7.10 5.50
C GLY A 23 1.89 7.15 6.45
N LEU A 24 2.45 5.99 6.83
CA LEU A 24 3.67 5.93 7.65
C LEU A 24 4.86 6.63 6.97
N LYS A 25 5.03 6.45 5.65
CA LYS A 25 6.12 7.11 4.91
C LYS A 25 5.91 8.61 4.82
N LEU A 26 4.69 9.08 4.57
CA LEU A 26 4.36 10.50 4.47
C LEU A 26 4.53 11.21 5.81
N PHE A 27 4.13 10.60 6.92
CA PHE A 27 4.39 11.15 8.25
C PHE A 27 5.89 11.34 8.49
N ARG A 28 6.69 10.30 8.20
CA ARG A 28 8.17 10.35 8.32
C ARG A 28 8.80 11.36 7.36
N ALA A 29 8.11 11.71 6.27
CA ALA A 29 8.51 12.75 5.32
C ALA A 29 8.13 14.18 5.77
N GLY A 30 7.48 14.33 6.93
CA GLY A 30 7.03 15.62 7.44
C GLY A 30 5.71 16.10 6.85
N ALA A 31 4.89 15.19 6.30
CA ALA A 31 3.60 15.51 5.69
C ALA A 31 2.41 14.84 6.43
N PRO A 32 2.12 15.24 7.68
CA PRO A 32 1.07 14.62 8.50
C PRO A 32 -0.33 14.72 7.87
N ASP A 33 -0.69 15.85 7.26
CA ASP A 33 -1.99 16.04 6.60
C ASP A 33 -2.20 15.08 5.41
N GLN A 34 -1.12 14.74 4.70
CA GLN A 34 -1.17 13.75 3.62
C GLN A 34 -1.27 12.34 4.22
N ALA A 35 -0.53 12.07 5.31
CA ALA A 35 -0.57 10.79 6.00
C ALA A 35 -1.94 10.45 6.61
N ALA A 36 -2.65 11.44 7.13
CA ALA A 36 -3.93 11.25 7.83
C ALA A 36 -4.99 10.56 6.96
N LYS A 37 -5.09 10.95 5.68
CA LYS A 37 -6.04 10.39 4.71
C LYS A 37 -5.79 8.89 4.51
N HIS A 38 -4.54 8.55 4.18
CA HIS A 38 -4.11 7.16 3.99
C HIS A 38 -4.34 6.28 5.21
N LEU A 39 -4.09 6.81 6.41
CA LEU A 39 -4.31 6.04 7.64
C LEU A 39 -5.80 5.85 7.97
N LEU A 40 -6.71 6.57 7.30
CA LEU A 40 -8.16 6.38 7.42
C LEU A 40 -8.71 5.34 6.43
N HIS A 41 -8.07 5.15 5.26
CA HIS A 41 -8.54 4.25 4.20
C HIS A 41 -8.86 2.82 4.64
N PRO A 42 -8.09 2.19 5.58
CA PRO A 42 -8.46 0.88 6.14
C PRO A 42 -9.90 0.82 6.67
N VAL A 43 -10.45 1.95 7.11
CA VAL A 43 -11.82 2.07 7.64
C VAL A 43 -12.76 2.69 6.61
N SER A 44 -12.37 3.76 5.91
CA SER A 44 -13.29 4.57 5.09
C SER A 44 -13.58 4.02 3.70
N GLU A 45 -12.63 3.34 3.07
CA GLU A 45 -12.74 2.93 1.66
C GLU A 45 -13.28 1.51 1.47
N THR A 46 -13.26 0.71 2.54
CA THR A 46 -13.85 -0.61 2.51
C THR A 46 -15.37 -0.48 2.62
N HIS A 47 -16.12 -0.95 1.63
CA HIS A 47 -17.57 -1.14 1.81
C HIS A 47 -17.82 -2.12 2.97
N GLN A 48 -19.01 -2.09 3.59
CA GLN A 48 -19.32 -3.00 4.71
C GLN A 48 -19.10 -4.48 4.35
N ALA A 49 -19.36 -4.85 3.09
CA ALA A 49 -19.07 -6.18 2.55
C ALA A 49 -17.55 -6.47 2.47
N GLU A 50 -16.73 -5.49 2.11
CA GLU A 50 -15.27 -5.56 2.08
C GLU A 50 -14.64 -5.63 3.49
N ARG A 51 -15.36 -5.23 4.55
CA ARG A 51 -14.92 -5.46 5.94
C ARG A 51 -15.30 -6.84 6.48
N ALA A 52 -16.22 -7.53 5.83
CA ALA A 52 -16.71 -8.82 6.33
C ALA A 52 -15.56 -9.82 6.47
N GLY A 53 -15.42 -10.37 7.68
CA GLY A 53 -14.41 -11.38 8.02
C GLY A 53 -13.05 -10.83 8.46
N ILE A 54 -12.76 -9.55 8.23
CA ILE A 54 -11.47 -8.93 8.60
C ILE A 54 -11.32 -8.82 10.13
N ASP A 55 -12.41 -8.59 10.87
CA ASP A 55 -12.40 -8.56 12.34
C ASP A 55 -11.88 -9.87 12.95
N LYS A 56 -12.16 -11.02 12.32
CA LYS A 56 -11.68 -12.34 12.76
C LYS A 56 -10.17 -12.49 12.64
N LEU A 57 -9.52 -11.66 11.82
CA LEU A 57 -8.07 -11.59 11.68
C LEU A 57 -7.43 -10.70 12.76
N GLY A 58 -8.24 -10.01 13.57
CA GLY A 58 -7.80 -9.14 14.66
C GLY A 58 -7.80 -7.65 14.30
N PHE A 59 -8.63 -7.22 13.36
CA PHE A 59 -8.68 -5.82 12.95
C PHE A 59 -9.25 -4.94 14.06
N LYS A 60 -8.63 -3.78 14.21
CA LYS A 60 -9.01 -2.77 15.21
C LYS A 60 -9.15 -1.43 14.51
N GLY A 61 -10.29 -1.21 13.86
CA GLY A 61 -10.58 0.00 13.08
C GLY A 61 -10.36 1.30 13.85
N GLU A 62 -10.69 1.31 15.15
CA GLU A 62 -10.51 2.47 16.04
C GLU A 62 -9.08 2.99 16.10
N ILE A 63 -8.07 2.14 15.91
CA ILE A 63 -6.65 2.54 15.88
C ILE A 63 -6.40 3.50 14.71
N PHE A 64 -6.96 3.19 13.55
CA PHE A 64 -6.80 3.92 12.30
C PHE A 64 -7.55 5.25 12.33
N GLU A 65 -8.80 5.25 12.83
CA GLU A 65 -9.56 6.48 13.06
C GLU A 65 -8.85 7.41 14.04
N THR A 66 -8.32 6.87 15.14
CA THR A 66 -7.63 7.65 16.18
C THR A 66 -6.37 8.31 15.65
N VAL A 67 -5.50 7.56 14.96
CA VAL A 67 -4.24 8.12 14.44
C VAL A 67 -4.47 9.11 13.31
N SER A 68 -5.44 8.83 12.42
CA SER A 68 -5.83 9.76 11.36
C SER A 68 -6.32 11.09 11.93
N LYS A 69 -7.24 11.04 12.90
CA LYS A 69 -7.74 12.23 13.59
C LYS A 69 -6.62 12.99 14.32
N ALA A 70 -5.71 12.31 15.00
CA ALA A 70 -4.60 12.95 15.70
C ALA A 70 -3.67 13.72 14.73
N LEU A 71 -3.44 13.18 13.54
CA LEU A 71 -2.69 13.84 12.48
C LEU A 71 -3.43 15.07 11.96
N ASP A 72 -4.73 14.95 11.66
CA ASP A 72 -5.57 16.07 11.19
C ASP A 72 -5.68 17.20 12.24
N GLU A 73 -5.67 16.87 13.53
CA GLU A 73 -5.64 17.83 14.63
C GLU A 73 -4.26 18.49 14.85
N GLY A 74 -3.24 18.10 14.08
CA GLY A 74 -1.88 18.64 14.20
C GLY A 74 -1.21 18.28 15.53
N LYS A 75 -1.53 17.12 16.11
CA LYS A 75 -0.91 16.66 17.36
C LYS A 75 0.61 16.51 17.18
N PRO A 76 1.41 16.78 18.23
CA PRO A 76 2.86 16.67 18.13
C PRO A 76 3.30 15.23 17.84
N ALA A 77 4.42 15.08 17.12
CA ALA A 77 4.95 13.77 16.74
C ALA A 77 5.13 12.80 17.93
N THR A 78 5.52 13.33 19.10
CA THR A 78 5.67 12.53 20.34
C THR A 78 4.37 11.86 20.80
N GLU A 79 3.22 12.44 20.48
CA GLU A 79 1.90 11.85 20.78
C GLU A 79 1.44 10.89 19.67
N VAL A 80 1.78 11.19 18.42
CA VAL A 80 1.32 10.44 17.24
C VAL A 80 2.15 9.18 16.95
N GLU A 81 3.47 9.22 17.18
CA GLU A 81 4.37 8.08 16.90
C GLU A 81 3.94 6.76 17.56
N PRO A 82 3.53 6.73 18.85
CA PRO A 82 2.99 5.52 19.46
C PRO A 82 1.74 4.99 18.75
N MET A 83 0.86 5.88 18.26
CA MET A 83 -0.36 5.49 17.54
C MET A 83 -0.03 4.91 16.16
N LEU A 84 0.91 5.52 15.44
CA LEU A 84 1.42 5.00 14.17
C LEU A 84 2.03 3.61 14.33
N LYS A 85 2.78 3.39 15.42
CA LYS A 85 3.31 2.07 15.74
C LYS A 85 2.21 1.04 15.96
N GLN A 86 1.15 1.40 16.68
CA GLN A 86 -0.01 0.51 16.88
C GLN A 86 -0.73 0.19 15.56
N ALA A 87 -0.88 1.17 14.67
CA ALA A 87 -1.45 0.97 13.33
C ALA A 87 -0.58 -0.01 12.50
N GLU A 88 0.74 0.19 12.50
CA GLU A 88 1.70 -0.71 11.83
C GLU A 88 1.66 -2.13 12.42
N GLU A 89 1.59 -2.27 13.74
CA GLU A 89 1.47 -3.57 14.41
C GLU A 89 0.15 -4.28 14.07
N ASN A 90 -0.98 -3.56 14.06
CA ASN A 90 -2.27 -4.15 13.71
C ASN A 90 -2.31 -4.63 12.26
N ILE A 91 -1.85 -3.80 11.31
CA ILE A 91 -1.89 -4.19 9.89
C ILE A 91 -0.95 -5.37 9.59
N ASN A 92 0.22 -5.44 10.24
CA ASN A 92 1.14 -6.58 10.13
C ASN A 92 0.53 -7.87 10.71
N LEU A 93 -0.24 -7.78 11.79
CA LEU A 93 -1.00 -8.92 12.34
C LEU A 93 -2.04 -9.40 11.32
N LEU A 94 -2.78 -8.49 10.69
CA LEU A 94 -3.76 -8.85 9.66
C LEU A 94 -3.12 -9.55 8.48
N GLN A 95 -2.03 -9.00 7.94
CA GLN A 95 -1.31 -9.62 6.83
C GLN A 95 -0.89 -11.05 7.16
N LYS A 96 -0.35 -11.26 8.36
CA LYS A 96 0.05 -12.59 8.84
C LYS A 96 -1.12 -13.55 8.92
N ASN A 97 -2.28 -13.08 9.42
CA ASN A 97 -3.44 -13.92 9.65
C ASN A 97 -4.28 -14.18 8.40
N ALA A 98 -4.25 -13.27 7.42
CA ALA A 98 -5.02 -13.39 6.18
C ALA A 98 -4.51 -14.53 5.28
N GLY A 99 -3.21 -14.83 5.33
CA GLY A 99 -2.60 -15.87 4.50
C GLY A 99 -2.66 -15.54 3.01
N GLY A 100 -3.02 -16.52 2.19
CA GLY A 100 -3.07 -16.39 0.73
C GLY A 100 -1.77 -16.78 0.02
N ASP A 101 -1.85 -16.97 -1.30
CA ASP A 101 -0.67 -17.18 -2.13
C ASP A 101 0.06 -15.82 -2.34
N PRO A 102 1.32 -15.69 -1.88
CA PRO A 102 2.12 -14.48 -2.11
C PRO A 102 2.18 -14.05 -3.58
N ALA A 103 2.23 -14.99 -4.52
CA ALA A 103 2.34 -14.65 -5.95
C ALA A 103 1.05 -13.99 -6.47
N ASP A 104 -0.11 -14.49 -6.06
CA ASP A 104 -1.41 -13.95 -6.47
C ASP A 104 -1.70 -12.60 -5.80
N ILE A 105 -1.23 -12.38 -4.57
CA ILE A 105 -1.34 -11.08 -3.90
C ILE A 105 -0.44 -10.05 -4.59
N ILE A 106 0.81 -10.39 -4.92
CA ILE A 106 1.71 -9.47 -5.65
C ILE A 106 1.13 -9.15 -7.03
N LEU A 107 0.59 -10.13 -7.76
CA LEU A 107 -0.04 -9.90 -9.06
C LEU A 107 -1.21 -8.91 -8.96
N TYR A 108 -2.07 -9.08 -7.96
CA TYR A 108 -3.14 -8.13 -7.65
C TYR A 108 -2.58 -6.72 -7.40
N LEU A 109 -1.58 -6.59 -6.51
CA LEU A 109 -0.99 -5.30 -6.18
C LEU A 109 -0.31 -4.63 -7.38
N MET A 110 0.27 -5.37 -8.32
CA MET A 110 0.86 -4.76 -9.52
C MET A 110 -0.21 -4.15 -10.44
N ALA A 111 -1.36 -4.80 -10.59
CA ALA A 111 -2.49 -4.22 -11.31
C ALA A 111 -3.00 -2.95 -10.62
N THR A 112 -3.14 -2.99 -9.29
CA THR A 112 -3.54 -1.82 -8.49
C THR A 112 -2.51 -0.69 -8.59
N VAL A 113 -1.21 -0.99 -8.55
CA VAL A 113 -0.15 0.03 -8.72
C VAL A 113 -0.30 0.75 -10.06
N ASP A 114 -0.56 0.02 -11.15
CA ASP A 114 -0.73 0.62 -12.47
C ASP A 114 -1.97 1.52 -12.53
N GLU A 115 -3.10 1.04 -12.01
CA GLU A 115 -4.37 1.79 -11.97
C GLU A 115 -4.22 3.11 -11.20
N GLU A 116 -3.71 3.04 -9.98
CA GLU A 116 -3.60 4.20 -9.09
C GLU A 116 -2.54 5.19 -9.58
N TYR A 117 -1.44 4.70 -10.15
CA TYR A 117 -0.43 5.59 -10.72
C TYR A 117 -0.94 6.33 -11.96
N GLU A 118 -1.75 5.68 -12.80
CA GLU A 118 -2.36 6.30 -13.98
C GLU A 118 -3.40 7.36 -13.60
N ILE A 119 -4.17 7.13 -12.52
CA ILE A 119 -5.08 8.15 -11.97
C ILE A 119 -4.28 9.31 -11.37
N GLY A 120 -3.26 8.99 -10.58
CA GLY A 120 -2.43 9.93 -9.83
C GLY A 120 -1.57 10.84 -10.70
N VAL A 121 -1.07 10.35 -11.84
CA VAL A 121 -0.12 11.08 -12.69
C VAL A 121 -0.66 11.28 -14.10
N LYS A 122 -0.89 12.55 -14.48
CA LYS A 122 -1.31 12.93 -15.83
C LYS A 122 -0.36 13.95 -16.43
N MET A 123 0.02 13.73 -17.69
CA MET A 123 0.91 14.62 -18.45
C MET A 123 2.20 14.98 -17.70
N GLY A 124 2.78 14.01 -16.97
CA GLY A 124 4.02 14.19 -16.21
C GLY A 124 3.89 15.03 -14.93
N LYS A 125 2.67 15.22 -14.43
CA LYS A 125 2.38 15.92 -13.17
C LYS A 125 1.53 15.05 -12.27
N ILE A 126 1.72 15.19 -10.95
CA ILE A 126 0.82 14.62 -9.95
C ILE A 126 -0.47 15.43 -10.00
N THR A 127 -1.57 14.82 -10.44
CA THR A 127 -2.90 15.41 -10.49
C THR A 127 -3.81 14.88 -9.39
N ASP A 128 -3.58 13.65 -8.96
CA ASP A 128 -4.16 13.11 -7.74
C ASP A 128 -3.03 12.61 -6.82
N PRO A 129 -2.68 13.38 -5.78
CA PRO A 129 -1.64 12.97 -4.84
C PRO A 129 -1.98 11.69 -4.06
N GLY A 130 -3.26 11.42 -3.78
CA GLY A 130 -3.69 10.25 -3.04
C GLY A 130 -3.31 8.97 -3.79
N GLU A 131 -3.76 8.85 -5.03
CA GLU A 131 -3.50 7.66 -5.84
C GLU A 131 -2.00 7.49 -6.18
N TYR A 132 -1.28 8.59 -6.39
CA TYR A 132 0.18 8.56 -6.53
C TYR A 132 0.90 8.00 -5.29
N GLN A 133 0.37 8.29 -4.11
CA GLN A 133 0.89 7.85 -2.81
C GLN A 133 0.52 6.41 -2.51
N ASP A 134 -0.69 5.99 -2.89
CA ASP A 134 -1.15 4.62 -2.71
C ASP A 134 -0.39 3.64 -3.59
N ALA A 135 -0.12 4.00 -4.84
CA ALA A 135 0.76 3.22 -5.72
C ALA A 135 2.15 2.98 -5.10
N TYR A 136 2.70 3.94 -4.34
CA TYR A 136 3.94 3.72 -3.57
C TYR A 136 3.73 2.69 -2.46
N GLY A 137 2.67 2.85 -1.67
CA GLY A 137 2.32 1.94 -0.58
C GLY A 137 2.20 0.49 -1.05
N PHE A 138 1.43 0.27 -2.12
CA PHE A 138 1.23 -1.05 -2.74
C PHE A 138 2.55 -1.66 -3.25
N SER A 139 3.40 -0.85 -3.89
CA SER A 139 4.72 -1.29 -4.36
C SER A 139 5.61 -1.77 -3.20
N VAL A 140 5.58 -1.08 -2.06
CA VAL A 140 6.36 -1.46 -0.87
C VAL A 140 5.78 -2.72 -0.21
N VAL A 141 4.46 -2.86 -0.12
CA VAL A 141 3.81 -4.07 0.41
C VAL A 141 4.16 -5.29 -0.45
N ALA A 142 4.07 -5.17 -1.77
CA ALA A 142 4.48 -6.23 -2.70
C ALA A 142 5.94 -6.65 -2.48
N LEU A 143 6.85 -5.67 -2.32
CA LEU A 143 8.26 -5.94 -2.00
C LEU A 143 8.43 -6.70 -0.67
N ARG A 144 7.69 -6.33 0.37
CA ARG A 144 7.72 -7.02 1.68
C ARG A 144 7.26 -8.47 1.56
N ILE A 145 6.16 -8.71 0.85
CA ILE A 145 5.62 -10.05 0.58
C ILE A 145 6.66 -10.88 -0.20
N ALA A 146 7.23 -10.33 -1.27
CA ALA A 146 8.24 -11.03 -2.07
C ALA A 146 9.47 -11.47 -1.25
N LYS A 147 9.90 -10.66 -0.28
CA LYS A 147 11.02 -10.97 0.62
C LYS A 147 10.73 -12.13 1.59
N GLN A 148 9.46 -12.48 1.78
CA GLN A 148 9.05 -13.61 2.64
C GLN A 148 8.91 -14.93 1.87
N ILE A 149 8.90 -14.90 0.54
CA ILE A 149 8.82 -16.10 -0.29
C ILE A 149 10.15 -16.88 -0.18
N LYS A 150 10.06 -18.14 0.25
CA LYS A 150 11.21 -19.05 0.37
C LYS A 150 11.38 -19.84 -0.94
N GLY A 151 12.57 -19.80 -1.55
CA GLY A 151 12.85 -20.62 -2.74
C GLY A 151 14.07 -20.15 -3.53
N LYS A 152 14.58 -21.03 -4.42
CA LYS A 152 15.56 -20.66 -5.45
C LYS A 152 14.76 -20.01 -6.57
N ASN A 153 14.91 -18.69 -6.76
CA ASN A 153 14.44 -17.84 -7.89
C ASN A 153 13.70 -16.55 -7.48
N THR A 154 13.54 -16.25 -6.19
CA THR A 154 12.91 -14.99 -5.74
C THR A 154 13.82 -13.76 -5.88
N LYS A 155 15.12 -13.93 -6.15
CA LYS A 155 16.07 -12.82 -6.27
C LYS A 155 15.67 -11.82 -7.35
N ASN A 156 15.23 -12.30 -8.53
CA ASN A 156 14.85 -11.43 -9.64
C ASN A 156 13.56 -10.67 -9.34
N LEU A 157 12.59 -11.33 -8.71
CA LEU A 157 11.36 -10.71 -8.23
C LEU A 157 11.65 -9.58 -7.23
N VAL A 158 12.43 -9.88 -6.19
CA VAL A 158 12.82 -8.89 -5.17
C VAL A 158 13.58 -7.73 -5.82
N SER A 159 14.53 -8.00 -6.72
CA SER A 159 15.29 -6.96 -7.41
C SER A 159 14.41 -6.07 -8.29
N SER A 160 13.42 -6.65 -8.96
CA SER A 160 12.45 -5.91 -9.79
C SER A 160 11.55 -5.02 -8.95
N LEU A 161 11.07 -5.52 -7.81
CA LEU A 161 10.27 -4.74 -6.85
C LEU A 161 11.08 -3.64 -6.16
N GLU A 162 12.35 -3.89 -5.83
CA GLU A 162 13.24 -2.83 -5.32
C GLU A 162 13.48 -1.74 -6.37
N ALA A 163 13.59 -2.11 -7.65
CA ALA A 163 13.72 -1.15 -8.74
C ALA A 163 12.42 -0.35 -8.97
N LEU A 164 11.26 -0.97 -8.80
CA LEU A 164 9.96 -0.30 -8.85
C LEU A 164 9.81 0.72 -7.71
N VAL A 165 10.07 0.33 -6.45
CA VAL A 165 9.97 1.24 -5.30
C VAL A 165 10.90 2.45 -5.43
N LYS A 166 12.07 2.28 -6.07
CA LYS A 166 13.03 3.37 -6.34
C LYS A 166 12.57 4.38 -7.40
N LEU A 167 11.40 4.19 -8.03
CA LEU A 167 10.83 5.19 -8.94
C LEU A 167 10.20 6.39 -8.19
N TRP A 168 9.97 6.26 -6.88
CA TRP A 168 9.58 7.35 -6.00
C TRP A 168 10.81 8.02 -5.34
N PRO A 169 10.71 9.30 -4.95
CA PRO A 169 11.77 9.98 -4.20
C PRO A 169 12.10 9.28 -2.88
N GLU A 170 13.37 9.38 -2.47
CA GLU A 170 13.87 8.73 -1.24
C GLU A 170 13.17 9.25 0.02
N ASN A 171 12.84 10.55 0.06
CA ASN A 171 12.13 11.17 1.18
C ASN A 171 10.65 10.77 1.25
N GLY A 172 10.04 10.27 0.18
CA GLY A 172 8.67 9.73 0.17
C GLY A 172 7.82 10.26 -1.00
N PRO A 173 6.59 9.76 -1.14
CA PRO A 173 5.69 10.12 -2.23
C PRO A 173 4.97 11.47 -1.97
N LEU A 174 5.72 12.54 -1.66
CA LEU A 174 5.11 13.84 -1.36
C LEU A 174 4.31 14.38 -2.56
N ALA A 175 3.20 15.06 -2.32
CA ALA A 175 2.32 15.61 -3.36
C ALA A 175 3.03 16.58 -4.34
N ASP A 176 4.09 17.24 -3.92
CA ASP A 176 4.91 18.16 -4.71
C ASP A 176 6.13 17.48 -5.37
N SER A 177 6.23 16.15 -5.26
CA SER A 177 7.28 15.37 -5.91
C SER A 177 7.22 15.50 -7.42
N LYS A 178 8.39 15.33 -8.07
CA LYS A 178 8.43 15.10 -9.51
C LYS A 178 8.13 13.62 -9.79
N PRO A 179 7.01 13.28 -10.44
CA PRO A 179 6.68 11.88 -10.69
C PRO A 179 7.57 11.29 -11.80
N THR A 180 7.74 9.98 -11.75
CA THR A 180 8.21 9.19 -12.89
C THR A 180 7.09 9.13 -13.95
N SER A 181 7.41 8.85 -15.22
CA SER A 181 6.37 8.69 -16.24
C SER A 181 5.54 7.42 -15.99
N VAL A 182 4.25 7.47 -16.31
CA VAL A 182 3.33 6.31 -16.24
C VAL A 182 3.91 5.12 -17.00
N GLU A 183 4.37 5.33 -18.24
CA GLU A 183 5.01 4.29 -19.06
C GLU A 183 6.17 3.59 -18.33
N ARG A 184 6.99 4.34 -17.58
CA ARG A 184 8.12 3.76 -16.87
C ARG A 184 7.67 2.96 -15.64
N VAL A 185 6.61 3.38 -14.94
CA VAL A 185 6.03 2.59 -13.85
C VAL A 185 5.44 1.29 -14.40
N THR A 186 4.62 1.35 -15.46
CA THR A 186 4.02 0.17 -16.09
C THR A 186 5.06 -0.81 -16.65
N ASN A 187 6.17 -0.30 -17.20
CA ASN A 187 7.28 -1.16 -17.60
C ASN A 187 7.97 -1.86 -16.42
N HIS A 188 7.95 -1.28 -15.22
CA HIS A 188 8.48 -1.91 -14.01
C HIS A 188 7.50 -2.91 -13.39
N THR A 189 6.20 -2.60 -13.33
CA THR A 189 5.17 -3.57 -12.88
C THR A 189 5.14 -4.79 -13.79
N ALA A 190 5.22 -4.61 -15.12
CA ALA A 190 5.31 -5.71 -16.08
C ALA A 190 6.55 -6.61 -15.86
N LYS A 191 7.70 -6.03 -15.48
CA LYS A 191 8.91 -6.81 -15.12
C LYS A 191 8.74 -7.60 -13.83
N VAL A 192 8.00 -7.06 -12.86
CA VAL A 192 7.65 -7.76 -11.63
C VAL A 192 6.75 -8.96 -11.97
N VAL A 193 5.71 -8.77 -12.78
CA VAL A 193 4.82 -9.85 -13.23
C VAL A 193 5.58 -10.94 -13.99
N ALA A 194 6.44 -10.57 -14.94
CA ALA A 194 7.29 -11.55 -15.64
C ALA A 194 8.24 -12.30 -14.70
N SER A 195 8.71 -11.66 -13.63
CA SER A 195 9.54 -12.31 -12.61
C SER A 195 8.73 -13.26 -11.71
N LEU A 196 7.45 -12.96 -11.46
CA LEU A 196 6.53 -13.85 -10.74
C LEU A 196 6.29 -15.16 -11.51
N ASP A 197 6.08 -15.08 -12.82
CA ASP A 197 5.87 -16.28 -13.66
C ASP A 197 7.07 -17.23 -13.64
N SER A 198 8.27 -16.72 -13.34
CA SER A 198 9.49 -17.53 -13.22
C SER A 198 9.65 -18.26 -11.87
N ILE A 199 8.75 -18.00 -10.91
CA ILE A 199 8.74 -18.63 -9.58
C ILE A 199 7.51 -19.49 -9.29
N LYS A 200 6.48 -19.43 -10.16
CA LYS A 200 5.33 -20.35 -10.16
C LYS A 200 5.75 -21.71 -10.73
#